data_AF-V5HPP1-F1
#
_entry.id   AF-V5HPP1-F1
#
_cell.length_a   1.000
_cell.length_b   1.000
_cell.length_c   1.000
_cell.angle_alpha   90.00
_cell.angle_beta   90.00
_cell.angle_gamma   90.00
#
_symmetry.space_group_name_H-M   'P 1'
#
loop_
_entity.id
_entity.type
_entity.pdbx_description
1 polymer ?
#
loop_
_entity_poly.entity_id
_entity_poly.type
_entity_poly.pdbx_seq_one_letter_code
_entity_poly.pdbx_strand_id
1 'polypeptide(L)' 'MNIKINQSINVGVDTGKTQLDIHIRPLDLFFSVENNDKGIKKALKTIRWCY' A
#
# COMPACT_ATOMS: atom_id res chain seq x y z
N MET A 1 -25.21 -16.66 1.48
CA MET A 1 -24.92 -15.57 0.51
C MET A 1 -23.42 -15.42 0.41
N ASN A 2 -22.82 -15.66 -0.77
CA ASN A 2 -21.39 -15.45 -1.00
C ASN A 2 -21.18 -13.98 -1.38
N ILE A 3 -21.01 -13.13 -0.38
CA ILE A 3 -20.80 -11.69 -0.57
C ILE A 3 -19.37 -11.52 -1.11
N LYS A 4 -19.21 -11.51 -2.44
CA LYS A 4 -17.98 -10.97 -3.04
C LYS A 4 -18.00 -9.48 -2.77
N ILE A 5 -17.39 -9.09 -1.66
CA ILE A 5 -17.04 -7.71 -1.36
C ILE A 5 -16.07 -7.24 -2.46
N ASN A 6 -16.63 -6.65 -3.52
CA ASN A 6 -15.91 -6.00 -4.60
C ASN A 6 -15.34 -4.65 -4.09
N GLN A 7 -14.62 -4.70 -2.96
CA GLN A 7 -14.03 -3.55 -2.33
C GLN A 7 -12.83 -3.10 -3.18
N SER A 8 -13.06 -2.10 -4.02
CA SER A 8 -11.98 -1.38 -4.69
C SER A 8 -11.12 -0.70 -3.62
N ILE A 9 -9.92 -1.21 -3.41
CA ILE A 9 -8.91 -0.56 -2.57
C ILE A 9 -8.26 0.56 -3.38
N ASN A 10 -8.21 1.75 -2.79
CA ASN A 10 -7.53 2.89 -3.39
C ASN A 10 -6.19 3.06 -2.68
N VAL A 11 -5.10 2.95 -3.43
CA VAL A 11 -3.75 3.16 -2.91
C VAL A 11 -3.26 4.52 -3.38
N GLY A 12 -3.13 5.47 -2.44
CA GLY A 12 -2.40 6.70 -2.66
C GLY A 12 -0.92 6.47 -2.38
N VAL A 13 -0.06 6.96 -3.27
CA VAL A 13 1.40 6.92 -3.08
C VAL A 13 1.93 8.33 -3.24
N ASP A 14 2.54 8.87 -2.19
CA ASP A 14 3.27 10.13 -2.22
C ASP A 14 4.77 9.86 -2.28
N THR A 15 5.46 10.58 -3.14
CA THR A 15 6.88 10.33 -3.46
C THR A 15 7.73 11.46 -2.95
N GLY A 16 8.46 11.21 -1.86
CA GLY A 16 9.48 12.10 -1.33
C GLY A 16 10.86 11.82 -1.94
N LYS A 17 11.85 12.67 -1.62
CA LYS A 17 13.24 12.50 -2.08
C LYS A 17 13.89 11.20 -1.60
N THR A 18 13.54 10.75 -0.39
CA THR A 18 14.15 9.56 0.25
C THR A 18 13.13 8.53 0.70
N GLN A 19 11.84 8.87 0.69
CA GLN A 19 10.76 8.06 1.26
C GLN A 19 9.56 8.02 0.30
N LEU A 20 8.77 6.96 0.39
CA LEU A 20 7.51 6.73 -0.30
C LEU A 20 6.45 6.50 0.76
N ASP A 21 5.47 7.40 0.84
CA ASP A 21 4.37 7.31 1.79
C ASP A 21 3.16 6.69 1.10
N ILE A 22 2.69 5.56 1.64
CA ILE A 22 1.63 4.77 1.02
C ILE A 22 0.42 4.77 1.94
N HIS A 23 -0.72 5.14 1.37
CA HIS A 23 -2.00 5.19 2.07
C HIS A 23 -3.02 4.31 1.35
N ILE A 24 -3.54 3.29 2.04
CA ILE A 24 -4.56 2.39 1.53
C ILE A 24 -5.92 2.75 2.11
N ARG A 25 -6.84 3.18 1.25
CA ARG A 25 -8.24 3.47 1.59
C ARG A 25 -9.18 2.39 1.05
N PRO A 26 -10.28 2.05 1.76
CA PRO A 26 -10.78 2.63 3.02
C PRO A 26 -10.21 1.97 4.28
N LEU A 27 -9.15 1.16 4.17
CA LEU A 27 -8.56 0.42 5.31
C LEU A 27 -7.88 1.32 6.36
N ASP A 28 -7.69 2.60 6.05
CA ASP A 28 -7.01 3.58 6.90
C ASP A 28 -5.60 3.10 7.30
N LEU A 29 -4.95 2.36 6.38
CA LEU A 29 -3.60 1.85 6.57
C LEU A 29 -2.59 2.81 5.93
N PHE A 30 -1.60 3.21 6.73
CA PHE A 30 -0.53 4.10 6.32
C PHE A 30 0.81 3.48 6.67
N PHE A 31 1.73 3.51 5.71
CA PHE A 31 3.12 3.12 5.97
C PHE A 31 4.07 3.82 5.02
N SER A 32 5.28 4.06 5.50
CA SER A 32 6.36 4.68 4.74
C SER A 32 7.43 3.65 4.44
N VAL A 33 7.97 3.68 3.22
CA VAL A 33 9.13 2.89 2.82
C VAL A 33 10.20 3.80 2.23
N GLU A 34 11.44 3.32 2.16
CA GLU A 34 12.49 4.05 1.45
C GLU A 34 12.17 4.16 -0.04
N ASN A 35 12.51 5.31 -0.66
CA ASN A 35 12.38 5.51 -2.09
C ASN A 35 13.54 4.85 -2.86
N ASN A 36 13.64 3.53 -2.76
CA ASN A 36 14.60 2.70 -3.47
C ASN A 36 13.99 1.33 -3.82
N ASP A 37 14.67 0.55 -4.66
CA ASP A 37 14.19 -0.77 -5.09
C ASP A 37 13.86 -1.73 -3.93
N LYS A 38 14.60 -1.63 -2.82
CA LYS A 38 14.36 -2.46 -1.63
C LYS A 38 13.08 -2.05 -0.92
N GLY A 39 12.84 -0.75 -0.76
CA GLY A 39 11.64 -0.18 -0.17
C GLY A 39 10.39 -0.48 -0.99
N ILE A 40 10.47 -0.37 -2.32
CA ILE A 40 9.36 -0.73 -3.22
C ILE A 40 9.02 -2.22 -3.11
N LYS A 41 10.02 -3.11 -3.13
CA LYS A 41 9.79 -4.56 -2.93
C LYS A 41 9.19 -4.86 -1.57
N LYS A 42 9.59 -4.13 -0.53
CA LYS A 42 9.01 -4.26 0.81
C LYS A 42 7.55 -3.84 0.82
N ALA A 43 7.22 -2.69 0.22
CA ALA A 43 5.83 -2.22 0.09
C ALA A 43 4.93 -3.22 -0.63
N LEU A 44 5.37 -3.73 -1.79
CA LEU A 44 4.63 -4.74 -2.55
C LEU A 44 4.40 -6.02 -1.74
N LYS A 45 5.41 -6.46 -0.98
CA LYS A 45 5.29 -7.63 -0.11
C LYS A 45 4.28 -7.38 1.01
N THR A 46 4.28 -6.20 1.63
CA THR A 46 3.31 -5.83 2.66
C THR A 46 1.88 -5.84 2.11
N ILE A 47 1.64 -5.20 0.96
CA ILE A 47 0.31 -5.13 0.33
C ILE A 47 -0.19 -6.53 -0.04
N ARG A 48 0.66 -7.37 -0.65
CA ARG A 48 0.32 -8.76 -1.03
C ARG A 48 0.14 -9.70 0.17
N TRP A 49 0.62 -9.33 1.35
CA TRP A 49 0.43 -10.17 2.54
C TRP A 49 -0.86 -9.80 3.29
N CYS A 50 -1.34 -8.57 3.11
CA CYS A 50 -2.60 -8.10 3.68
C CYS A 50 -3.85 -8.51 2.87
N TYR A 51 -3.68 -8.96 1.61
CA TYR A 51 -4.76 -9.34 0.68
C TYR A 51 -4.37 -10.55 -0.17
#